data_AF-A0A081GHV9-F1
#
_entry.id   AF-A0A081GHV9-F1
#
_cell.length_a   1.000
_cell.length_b   1.000
_cell.length_c   1.000
_cell.angle_alpha   90.00
_cell.angle_beta   90.00
_cell.angle_gamma   90.00
#
_symmetry.space_group_name_H-M   'P 1'
#
loop_
_entity.id
_entity.type
_entity.pdbx_description
1 polymer ?
#
loop_
_entity_poly.entity_id
_entity_poly.type
_entity_poly.pdbx_seq_one_letter_code
_entity_poly.pdbx_strand_id
1 'polypeptide(L)'
;MSQPSASADLIAFLQALPEGRKRRDVRYPQWLLLLIAIFGSLSGCRSARDLERFSKRHHRAFSTALDLEGPKVPCDSTFFYLFERLELEQLFSLFPLYQGSW
;
A
#
# COMPACT_ATOMS: atom_id res chain seq x y z
N MET A 1 7.87 -21.55 -26.34
CA MET A 1 6.66 -20.81 -25.92
C MET A 1 6.83 -20.47 -24.45
N SER A 2 7.30 -19.27 -24.13
CA SER A 2 7.52 -18.86 -22.73
C SER A 2 6.18 -18.65 -22.06
N GLN A 3 5.89 -19.42 -21.02
CA GLN A 3 4.81 -19.09 -20.10
C GLN A 3 5.16 -17.78 -19.37
N PRO A 4 4.20 -16.86 -19.18
CA PRO A 4 4.42 -15.72 -18.29
C PRO A 4 4.64 -16.26 -16.88
N SER A 5 5.86 -16.09 -16.39
CA SER A 5 6.24 -16.41 -15.01
C SER A 5 5.29 -15.69 -14.05
N ALA A 6 4.67 -16.45 -13.15
CA ALA A 6 3.93 -15.95 -12.00
C ALA A 6 4.89 -15.30 -10.96
N SER A 7 5.73 -14.37 -11.43
CA SER A 7 6.46 -13.46 -10.56
C SER A 7 5.46 -12.38 -10.18
N ALA A 8 4.75 -12.60 -9.09
CA ALA A 8 3.76 -11.66 -8.56
C ALA A 8 4.46 -10.32 -8.25
N ASP A 9 4.35 -9.36 -9.16
CA ASP A 9 4.78 -7.99 -8.93
C ASP A 9 3.83 -7.39 -7.88
N LEU A 10 4.34 -7.22 -6.66
CA LEU A 10 3.60 -6.66 -5.54
C LEU A 10 3.04 -5.27 -5.88
N ILE A 11 3.78 -4.46 -6.64
CA ILE A 11 3.33 -3.12 -7.01
C ILE A 11 2.15 -3.25 -7.97
N ALA A 12 2.27 -4.10 -9.00
CA ALA A 12 1.16 -4.36 -9.93
C ALA A 12 -0.08 -4.91 -9.21
N PHE A 13 0.10 -5.82 -8.24
CA PHE A 13 -0.98 -6.35 -7.41
C PHE A 13 -1.68 -5.25 -6.62
N LEU A 14 -0.91 -4.38 -5.94
CA LEU A 14 -1.48 -3.29 -5.15
C LEU A 14 -2.16 -2.24 -6.03
N GLN A 15 -1.64 -1.97 -7.23
CA GLN A 15 -2.24 -1.05 -8.20
C GLN A 15 -3.57 -1.57 -8.77
N ALA A 16 -3.76 -2.89 -8.82
CA ALA A 16 -5.02 -3.51 -9.25
C ALA A 16 -6.14 -3.40 -8.20
N LEU A 17 -5.81 -3.04 -6.95
CA LEU A 17 -6.82 -2.83 -5.91
C LEU A 17 -7.70 -1.62 -6.24
N PRO A 18 -9.03 -1.71 -6.07
CA PRO A 18 -9.89 -0.56 -6.23
C PRO A 18 -9.59 0.50 -5.16
N GLU A 19 -9.62 1.76 -5.56
CA GLU A 19 -9.52 2.89 -4.64
C GLU A 19 -10.82 2.99 -3.82
N GLY A 20 -10.76 2.61 -2.54
CA GLY A 20 -11.90 2.70 -1.62
C GLY A 20 -12.16 4.11 -1.09
N ARG A 21 -11.26 5.06 -1.37
CA ARG A 21 -11.34 6.44 -0.85
C ARG A 21 -11.99 7.36 -1.87
N LYS A 22 -12.90 8.23 -1.41
CA LYS A 22 -13.62 9.17 -2.27
C LYS A 22 -12.64 10.06 -3.07
N ARG A 23 -12.72 9.99 -4.40
CA ARG A 23 -11.85 10.63 -5.42
C ARG A 23 -11.51 12.12 -5.22
N ARG A 24 -12.28 12.87 -4.43
CA ARG A 24 -12.14 14.33 -4.30
C ARG A 24 -11.04 14.79 -3.33
N ASP A 25 -10.50 13.89 -2.49
CA ASP A 25 -9.47 14.21 -1.47
C ASP A 25 -8.27 13.22 -1.48
N VAL A 26 -8.05 12.52 -2.59
CA VAL A 26 -6.98 11.51 -2.67
C VAL A 26 -5.63 12.18 -2.94
N ARG A 27 -4.95 12.61 -1.86
CA ARG A 27 -3.58 13.15 -1.92
C ARG A 27 -2.52 12.10 -2.23
N TYR A 28 -2.82 10.83 -1.95
CA TYR A 28 -1.95 9.69 -2.15
C TYR A 28 -2.77 8.54 -2.68
N PRO A 29 -2.34 7.81 -3.73
CA PRO A 29 -3.06 6.60 -4.14
C PRO A 29 -2.99 5.52 -3.04
N GLN A 30 -4.03 4.69 -2.94
CA GLN A 30 -4.17 3.66 -1.91
C GLN A 30 -3.07 2.63 -2.02
N TRP A 31 -2.73 2.20 -3.24
CA TRP A 31 -1.67 1.23 -3.48
C TRP A 31 -0.33 1.68 -2.87
N LEU A 32 -0.01 2.99 -2.94
CA LEU A 32 1.24 3.54 -2.42
C LEU A 32 1.26 3.49 -0.88
N LEU A 33 0.14 3.84 -0.24
CA LEU A 33 0.06 3.79 1.21
C LEU A 33 0.08 2.35 1.74
N LEU A 34 -0.54 1.41 1.01
CA LEU A 34 -0.46 -0.02 1.32
C LEU A 34 0.96 -0.55 1.16
N LEU A 35 1.67 -0.15 0.10
CA LEU A 35 3.07 -0.50 -0.10
C LEU A 35 3.95 -0.01 1.06
N ILE A 36 3.77 1.24 1.47
CA ILE A 36 4.49 1.82 2.61
C ILE A 36 4.13 1.09 3.91
N ALA A 37 2.85 0.76 4.12
CA ALA A 37 2.41 0.00 5.29
C ALA A 37 3.07 -1.37 5.35
N ILE A 38 3.12 -2.11 4.23
CA ILE A 38 3.77 -3.42 4.12
C ILE A 38 5.26 -3.31 4.44
N PHE A 39 5.99 -2.39 3.80
CA PHE A 39 7.42 -2.23 4.07
C PHE A 39 7.70 -1.75 5.50
N GLY A 40 6.85 -0.86 6.03
CA GLY A 40 6.91 -0.44 7.42
C GLY A 40 6.72 -1.61 8.37
N SER A 41 5.71 -2.46 8.15
CA SER A 41 5.46 -3.67 8.95
C SER A 41 6.63 -4.66 8.89
N LEU A 42 7.20 -4.90 7.70
CA LEU A 42 8.41 -5.73 7.55
C LEU A 42 9.62 -5.12 8.27
N SER A 43 9.66 -3.79 8.40
CA SER A 43 10.70 -3.06 9.14
C SER A 43 10.37 -2.91 10.63
N GLY A 44 9.32 -3.55 11.12
CA GLY A 44 8.95 -3.57 12.54
C GLY A 44 8.11 -2.36 13.02
N CYS A 45 7.53 -1.58 12.12
CA CYS A 45 6.58 -0.52 12.49
C CYS A 45 5.29 -1.14 13.06
N ARG A 46 4.82 -0.63 14.20
CA ARG A 46 3.65 -1.18 14.92
C ARG A 46 2.48 -0.22 15.05
N SER A 47 2.63 1.01 14.55
CA SER A 47 1.61 2.05 14.64
C SER A 47 1.62 2.97 13.43
N ALA A 48 0.53 3.70 13.22
CA ALA A 48 0.43 4.74 12.20
C ALA A 48 1.50 5.84 12.36
N ARG A 49 1.90 6.15 13.61
CA ARG A 49 3.00 7.08 13.90
C ARG A 49 4.36 6.53 13.49
N ASP A 50 4.58 5.23 13.66
CA ASP A 50 5.80 4.58 13.17
C ASP A 50 5.85 4.60 11.65
N LEU A 51 4.71 4.38 10.98
CA LEU A 51 4.59 4.47 9.52
C LEU A 51 4.85 5.89 9.01
N GLU A 52 4.38 6.93 9.70
CA GLU A 52 4.74 8.31 9.36
C GLU A 52 6.26 8.54 9.47
N ARG A 53 6.87 8.11 10.57
CA ARG A 53 8.33 8.24 10.77
C ARG A 53 9.12 7.47 9.70
N PHE A 54 8.67 6.26 9.39
CA PHE A 54 9.24 5.43 8.33
C PHE A 54 9.12 6.11 6.97
N SER A 55 7.94 6.63 6.65
CA SER A 55 7.69 7.37 5.41
C SER A 55 8.61 8.57 5.27
N LYS A 56 8.79 9.36 6.34
CA LYS A 56 9.71 10.50 6.34
C LYS A 56 11.16 10.06 6.12
N ARG A 57 11.59 9.01 6.82
CA ARG A 57 12.95 8.49 6.74
C ARG A 57 13.30 7.95 5.35
N HIS A 58 12.35 7.26 4.71
CA HIS A 58 12.56 6.59 3.43
C HIS A 58 11.96 7.33 2.23
N HIS A 59 11.43 8.55 2.42
CA HIS A 59 10.72 9.32 1.39
C HIS A 59 11.52 9.47 0.10
N ARG A 60 12.79 9.86 0.22
CA ARG A 60 13.68 10.02 -0.95
C ARG A 60 13.90 8.70 -1.67
N ALA A 61 14.12 7.61 -0.92
CA ALA A 61 14.33 6.29 -1.51
C ALA A 61 13.08 5.82 -2.27
N PHE A 62 11.89 5.97 -1.69
CA PHE A 62 10.63 5.67 -2.36
C PHE A 62 10.40 6.53 -3.60
N SER A 63 10.64 7.84 -3.51
CA SER A 63 10.43 8.75 -4.63
C SER A 63 11.33 8.42 -5.81
N THR A 64 12.61 8.11 -5.55
CA THR A 64 13.55 7.70 -6.61
C THR A 64 13.23 6.31 -7.16
N ALA A 65 12.88 5.33 -6.32
CA ALA A 65 12.65 3.96 -6.77
C ALA A 65 11.34 3.78 -7.56
N LEU A 66 10.32 4.58 -7.25
CA LEU A 66 9.00 4.52 -7.87
C LEU A 66 8.78 5.61 -8.93
N ASP A 67 9.83 6.40 -9.22
CA ASP A 67 9.78 7.57 -10.12
C ASP A 67 8.59 8.50 -9.81
N LEU A 68 8.35 8.75 -8.52
CA LEU A 68 7.24 9.58 -8.07
C LEU A 68 7.69 11.04 -8.01
N GLU A 69 6.97 11.92 -8.70
CA GLU A 69 7.14 13.36 -8.54
C GLU A 69 6.60 13.83 -7.18
N GLY A 70 7.47 13.77 -6.16
CA GLY A 70 7.36 14.52 -4.91
C GLY A 70 6.01 14.49 -4.20
N PRO A 71 5.33 13.34 -4.01
CA PRO A 71 4.18 13.31 -3.12
C PRO A 71 4.62 13.74 -1.74
N LYS A 72 3.81 14.59 -1.08
CA LYS A 72 4.06 15.00 0.30
C LYS A 72 4.17 13.75 1.18
N VAL A 73 4.93 13.80 2.29
CA VAL A 73 5.02 12.62 3.15
C VAL A 73 3.65 12.37 3.81
N PRO A 74 3.10 11.14 3.79
CA PRO A 74 1.87 10.84 4.52
C PRO A 74 2.09 10.96 6.03
N CYS A 75 1.14 11.59 6.72
CA CYS A 75 1.11 11.70 8.18
C CYS A 75 0.36 10.51 8.82
N ASP A 76 0.49 10.33 10.12
CA ASP A 76 -0.17 9.25 10.88
C ASP A 76 -1.69 9.16 10.61
N SER A 77 -2.40 10.27 10.60
CA SER A 77 -3.82 10.34 10.26
C SER A 77 -4.13 9.83 8.85
N THR A 78 -3.22 9.98 7.89
CA THR A 78 -3.37 9.42 6.53
C THR A 78 -3.43 7.89 6.58
N PHE A 79 -2.56 7.27 7.39
CA PHE A 79 -2.56 5.83 7.59
C PHE A 79 -3.76 5.37 8.42
N PHE A 80 -4.16 6.15 9.42
CA PHE A 80 -5.34 5.83 10.21
C PHE A 80 -6.60 5.76 9.34
N TYR A 81 -6.83 6.78 8.49
CA TYR A 81 -7.94 6.78 7.54
C TYR A 81 -7.82 5.71 6.46
N LEU A 82 -6.60 5.32 6.07
CA LEU A 82 -6.41 4.19 5.17
C LEU A 82 -6.94 2.91 5.83
N PHE A 83 -6.49 2.60 7.04
CA PHE A 83 -6.86 1.35 7.72
C PHE A 83 -8.32 1.30 8.13
N GLU A 84 -8.92 2.43 8.52
CA GLU A 84 -10.35 2.51 8.83
C GLU A 84 -11.24 2.18 7.62
N ARG A 85 -10.79 2.53 6.41
CA ARG A 85 -11.58 2.36 5.17
C ARG A 85 -11.13 1.17 4.34
N LEU A 86 -10.10 0.46 4.80
CA LEU A 86 -9.60 -0.70 4.09
C LEU A 86 -10.60 -1.84 4.28
N GLU A 87 -11.39 -2.11 3.26
CA GLU A 87 -12.25 -3.29 3.23
C GLU A 87 -11.38 -4.53 3.01
N LEU A 88 -11.02 -5.18 4.13
CA LEU A 88 -10.14 -6.36 4.13
C LEU A 88 -10.67 -7.49 3.24
N GLU A 89 -11.99 -7.63 3.14
CA GLU A 89 -12.67 -8.60 2.28
C GLU A 89 -12.23 -8.47 0.81
N GLN A 90 -12.09 -7.24 0.30
CA GLN A 90 -11.64 -7.01 -1.09
C GLN A 90 -10.17 -7.34 -1.26
N LEU A 91 -9.35 -7.05 -0.24
CA LEU A 91 -7.93 -7.37 -0.24
C LEU A 91 -7.72 -8.90 -0.23
N PHE A 92 -8.46 -9.64 0.60
CA PHE A 92 -8.39 -11.11 0.66
C PHE A 92 -8.96 -11.79 -0.58
N SER A 93 -9.99 -11.21 -1.22
CA SER A 93 -10.58 -11.75 -2.47
C SER A 93 -9.58 -11.85 -3.63
N LEU A 94 -8.48 -11.08 -3.58
CA LEU A 94 -7.42 -11.10 -4.58
C LEU A 94 -6.26 -12.04 -4.23
N PHE A 95 -6.24 -12.61 -3.02
CA PHE A 95 -5.26 -13.65 -2.65
C PHE A 95 -5.80 -15.03 -3.08
N PRO A 96 -5.18 -15.72 -4.05
CA PRO A 96 -5.64 -17.03 -4.54
C PRO A 96 -5.68 -18.13 -3.45
N LEU A 97 -4.95 -17.92 -2.34
CA LEU A 97 -4.89 -18.85 -1.20
C LEU A 97 -6.05 -18.69 -0.20
N TYR A 98 -6.91 -17.67 -0.35
CA TYR A 98 -8.04 -17.38 0.55
C TYR A 98 -9.41 -17.78 -0.04
N GLN A 99 -9.45 -18.70 -1.01
CA GLN A 99 -10.68 -19.39 -1.40
C GLN A 99 -10.82 -20.71 -0.62
N GLY A 100 -11.09 -20.62 0.68
CA GLY A 100 -11.18 -21.79 1.56
C GLY A 100 -12.18 -21.60 2.70
N SER A 101 -13.27 -22.36 2.60
CA SER A 101 -14.49 -22.45 3.41
C SER A 101 -14.35 -22.33 4.94
N TRP A 102 -15.32 -21.63 5.55
CA TRP A 102 -15.80 -21.95 6.91
C TRP A 102 -16.53 -23.29 6.91
#